data_AF-X0ZVI3-F1
#
_entry.id   AF-X0ZVI3-F1
#
_cell.length_a   1.000
_cell.length_b   1.000
_cell.length_c   1.000
_cell.angle_alpha   90.00
_cell.angle_beta   90.00
_cell.angle_gamma   90.00
#
_symmetry.space_group_name_H-M   'P 1'
#
loop_
_entity.id
_entity.type
_entity.pdbx_description
1 polymer ?
#
loop_
_entity_poly.entity_id
_entity_poly.type
_entity_poly.pdbx_seq_one_letter_code
_entity_poly.pdbx_strand_id
1 'polypeptide(L)'
;MKLRKATLLAIIGMSYIFTIATTNTFFPRIFTNLFLARVNGIMFLLARLTIAFFFIAFYKEYVHKDQIKLRMATLLVIIGSFAGLVTQIETLLRLFNMNILPYPVLIHYINAIRPWFSVVFILFFFAALYKEILHRELMKLKKATFLATMGSSVLTLVQTLALLNYFYFLKFGRPLVNKELFLFVIIGILLSSFGFLAHLLFFISFYHREEK
;
A
#
# COMPACT_ATOMS: atom_id res chain seq x y z
N MET A 1 -11.16 -5.54 -17.50
CA MET A 1 -11.95 -4.51 -16.79
C MET A 1 -11.44 -3.18 -17.27
N LYS A 2 -12.30 -2.31 -17.82
CA LYS A 2 -11.88 -0.97 -18.28
C LYS A 2 -11.13 -0.23 -17.16
N LEU A 3 -10.03 0.42 -17.50
CA LEU A 3 -9.14 1.10 -16.55
C LEU A 3 -9.91 2.03 -15.59
N ARG A 4 -10.84 2.84 -16.09
CA ARG A 4 -11.70 3.71 -15.26
C ARG A 4 -12.42 2.98 -14.11
N LYS A 5 -13.00 1.80 -14.38
CA LYS A 5 -13.67 0.98 -13.35
C LYS A 5 -12.65 0.44 -12.35
N ALA A 6 -11.47 0.05 -12.83
CA ALA A 6 -10.37 -0.38 -11.97
C ALA A 6 -9.92 0.73 -11.01
N THR A 7 -9.80 1.96 -11.52
CA THR A 7 -9.46 3.15 -10.73
C THR A 7 -10.50 3.42 -9.65
N LEU A 8 -11.79 3.37 -9.98
CA LEU A 8 -12.87 3.57 -8.99
C LEU A 8 -12.83 2.51 -7.88
N LEU A 9 -12.66 1.24 -8.25
CA LEU A 9 -12.54 0.15 -7.27
C LEU A 9 -11.29 0.30 -6.41
N ALA A 10 -10.18 0.79 -6.96
CA ALA A 10 -8.97 1.08 -6.21
C ALA A 10 -9.18 2.24 -5.22
N ILE A 11 -9.90 3.30 -5.60
CA ILE A 11 -10.30 4.40 -4.69
C ILE A 11 -11.08 3.85 -3.49
N ILE A 12 -12.11 3.03 -3.75
CA ILE A 12 -12.92 2.42 -2.70
C ILE A 12 -12.06 1.51 -1.81
N GLY A 13 -11.22 0.67 -2.42
CA GLY A 13 -10.34 -0.25 -1.70
C GLY A 13 -9.32 0.46 -0.82
N MET A 14 -8.63 1.47 -1.34
CA MET A 14 -7.64 2.22 -0.56
C MET A 14 -8.28 3.00 0.59
N SER A 15 -9.46 3.60 0.37
CA SER A 15 -10.20 4.30 1.43
C SER A 15 -10.63 3.32 2.52
N TYR A 16 -11.14 2.14 2.16
CA TYR A 16 -11.46 1.09 3.13
C TYR A 16 -10.24 0.69 3.97
N ILE A 17 -9.11 0.39 3.31
CA ILE A 17 -7.87 -0.02 4.00
C ILE A 17 -7.41 1.08 4.97
N PHE A 18 -7.42 2.34 4.54
CA PHE A 18 -7.02 3.46 5.36
C PHE A 18 -7.95 3.64 6.56
N THR A 19 -9.27 3.65 6.34
CA THR A 19 -10.24 3.79 7.44
C THR A 19 -10.09 2.69 8.46
N ILE A 20 -10.01 1.42 8.04
CA ILE A 20 -9.85 0.29 8.96
C ILE A 20 -8.52 0.35 9.70
N ALA A 21 -7.42 0.70 9.03
CA ALA A 21 -6.11 0.82 9.68
C ALA A 21 -6.12 1.94 10.74
N THR A 22 -6.69 3.09 10.41
CA THR A 22 -6.87 4.22 11.32
C THR A 22 -7.77 3.84 12.51
N THR A 23 -8.93 3.23 12.26
CA THR A 23 -9.83 2.75 13.31
C THR A 23 -9.14 1.75 14.23
N ASN A 24 -8.39 0.79 13.67
CA ASN A 24 -7.66 -0.19 14.48
C ASN A 24 -6.55 0.44 15.34
N THR A 25 -6.03 1.60 14.93
CA THR A 25 -5.00 2.33 15.69
C THR A 25 -5.61 2.99 16.93
N PHE A 26 -6.81 3.57 16.81
CA PHE A 26 -7.51 4.19 17.93
C PHE A 26 -8.31 3.19 18.78
N PHE A 27 -8.79 2.11 18.18
CA PHE A 27 -9.63 1.09 18.82
C PHE A 27 -9.05 -0.32 18.60
N PRO A 28 -7.88 -0.65 19.20
CA PRO A 28 -7.16 -1.89 18.94
C PRO A 28 -7.92 -3.18 19.33
N ARG A 29 -9.01 -3.05 20.12
CA ARG A 29 -9.84 -4.19 20.53
C ARG A 29 -11.05 -4.45 19.62
N ILE A 30 -11.25 -3.66 18.56
CA ILE A 30 -12.46 -3.75 17.70
C ILE A 30 -12.58 -5.09 16.96
N PHE A 31 -11.44 -5.74 16.66
CA PHE A 31 -11.38 -7.04 15.98
C PHE A 31 -11.10 -8.21 16.94
N THR A 32 -11.36 -8.05 18.24
CA THR A 32 -11.29 -9.16 19.20
C THR A 32 -12.36 -10.21 18.95
N ASN A 33 -13.53 -9.78 18.44
CA ASN A 33 -14.57 -10.68 17.99
C ASN A 33 -14.13 -11.40 16.70
N LEU A 34 -14.05 -12.73 16.74
CA LEU A 34 -13.59 -13.57 15.63
C LEU A 34 -14.42 -13.40 14.36
N PHE A 35 -15.73 -13.23 14.48
CA PHE A 35 -16.61 -12.98 13.33
C PHE A 35 -16.25 -11.67 12.64
N LEU A 36 -16.09 -10.58 13.42
CA LEU A 36 -15.67 -9.29 12.87
C LEU A 36 -14.27 -9.35 12.26
N ALA A 37 -13.34 -10.06 12.88
CA ALA A 37 -11.99 -10.26 12.35
C ALA A 37 -12.00 -10.99 10.99
N ARG A 38 -12.84 -12.03 10.84
CA ARG A 38 -13.00 -12.78 9.58
C ARG A 38 -13.61 -11.92 8.48
N VAL A 39 -14.71 -11.23 8.77
CA VAL A 39 -15.37 -10.32 7.82
C VAL A 39 -14.40 -9.23 7.37
N ASN A 40 -13.70 -8.59 8.32
CA ASN A 40 -12.68 -7.59 8.00
C ASN A 40 -11.55 -8.20 7.17
N GLY A 41 -11.07 -9.39 7.51
CA GLY A 41 -10.01 -10.08 6.76
C GLY A 41 -10.38 -10.32 5.29
N ILE A 42 -11.62 -10.73 5.01
CA ILE A 42 -12.15 -10.90 3.65
C ILE A 42 -12.25 -9.56 2.94
N MET A 43 -12.84 -8.54 3.58
CA MET A 43 -13.01 -7.21 2.99
C MET A 43 -11.65 -6.55 2.70
N PHE A 44 -10.66 -6.74 3.57
CA PHE A 44 -9.31 -6.25 3.39
C PHE A 44 -8.58 -6.96 2.23
N LEU A 45 -8.82 -8.26 2.05
CA LEU A 45 -8.34 -9.02 0.89
C LEU A 45 -8.96 -8.47 -0.41
N LEU A 46 -10.27 -8.27 -0.44
CA LEU A 46 -10.98 -7.70 -1.58
C LEU A 46 -10.47 -6.29 -1.92
N ALA A 47 -10.29 -5.44 -0.92
CA ALA A 47 -9.74 -4.09 -1.11
C ALA A 47 -8.31 -4.11 -1.68
N ARG A 48 -7.47 -5.07 -1.30
CA ARG A 48 -6.14 -5.23 -1.90
C ARG A 48 -6.21 -5.74 -3.34
N LEU A 49 -7.16 -6.62 -3.64
CA LEU A 49 -7.39 -7.10 -5.00
C LEU A 49 -7.79 -5.97 -5.94
N THR A 50 -8.63 -5.01 -5.50
CA THR A 50 -9.00 -3.88 -6.36
C THR A 50 -7.79 -3.01 -6.73
N ILE A 51 -6.87 -2.79 -5.79
CA ILE A 51 -5.61 -2.07 -6.03
C ILE A 51 -4.72 -2.86 -7.02
N ALA A 52 -4.58 -4.16 -6.83
CA ALA A 52 -3.82 -5.01 -7.75
C ALA A 52 -4.42 -4.99 -9.17
N PHE A 53 -5.75 -5.06 -9.28
CA PHE A 53 -6.45 -4.97 -10.56
C PHE A 53 -6.26 -3.62 -11.24
N PHE A 54 -6.19 -2.52 -10.49
CA PHE A 54 -5.83 -1.23 -11.07
C PHE A 54 -4.45 -1.29 -11.74
N PHE A 55 -3.42 -1.79 -11.07
CA PHE A 55 -2.08 -1.84 -11.67
C PHE A 55 -2.01 -2.78 -12.89
N ILE A 56 -2.76 -3.88 -12.87
CA ILE A 56 -2.88 -4.78 -14.03
C ILE A 56 -3.58 -4.09 -15.20
N ALA A 57 -4.68 -3.38 -14.94
CA ALA A 57 -5.39 -2.63 -15.98
C ALA A 57 -4.52 -1.49 -16.51
N PHE A 58 -3.83 -0.76 -15.62
CA PHE A 58 -2.91 0.31 -15.97
C PHE A 58 -1.78 -0.20 -16.87
N TYR A 59 -1.19 -1.35 -16.53
CA TYR A 59 -0.17 -1.99 -17.35
C TYR A 59 -0.67 -2.35 -18.76
N LYS A 60 -1.91 -2.84 -18.87
CA LYS A 60 -2.48 -3.28 -20.16
C LYS A 60 -2.94 -2.13 -21.04
N GLU A 61 -3.57 -1.11 -20.45
CA GLU A 61 -4.29 -0.06 -21.18
C GLU A 61 -3.47 1.25 -21.30
N TYR A 62 -2.53 1.52 -20.39
CA TYR A 62 -1.80 2.80 -20.32
C TYR A 62 -0.30 2.70 -20.64
N VAL A 63 0.34 1.55 -20.38
CA VAL A 63 1.79 1.40 -20.56
C VAL A 63 2.11 0.96 -21.99
N HIS A 64 2.77 1.83 -22.75
CA HIS A 64 3.23 1.53 -24.11
C HIS A 64 4.55 0.75 -24.10
N LYS A 65 4.84 0.03 -25.20
CA LYS A 65 6.05 -0.81 -25.34
C LYS A 65 7.35 -0.01 -25.17
N ASP A 66 7.35 1.25 -25.58
CA ASP A 66 8.53 2.12 -25.59
C ASP A 66 8.85 2.68 -24.19
N GLN A 67 7.91 2.58 -23.24
CA GLN A 67 8.03 3.12 -21.89
C GLN A 67 8.69 2.12 -20.93
N ILE A 68 9.93 1.70 -21.23
CA ILE A 68 10.63 0.61 -20.54
C ILE A 68 10.65 0.81 -19.01
N LYS A 69 10.98 2.03 -18.54
CA LYS A 69 11.08 2.34 -17.11
C LYS A 69 9.72 2.25 -16.40
N LEU A 70 8.67 2.84 -16.99
CA LEU A 70 7.31 2.77 -16.43
C LEU A 70 6.78 1.33 -16.44
N ARG A 71 7.11 0.58 -17.49
CA ARG A 71 6.75 -0.84 -17.61
C ARG A 71 7.36 -1.68 -16.49
N MET A 72 8.68 -1.56 -16.27
CA MET A 72 9.34 -2.24 -15.15
C MET A 72 8.77 -1.82 -13.80
N ALA A 73 8.56 -0.51 -13.60
CA ALA A 73 8.02 0.00 -12.35
C ALA A 73 6.60 -0.51 -12.06
N THR A 74 5.76 -0.57 -13.09
CA THR A 74 4.40 -1.12 -12.98
C THR A 74 4.43 -2.62 -12.68
N LEU A 75 5.31 -3.39 -13.33
CA LEU A 75 5.48 -4.82 -13.04
C LEU A 75 5.93 -5.07 -11.59
N LEU A 76 6.89 -4.27 -11.08
CA LEU A 76 7.33 -4.37 -9.69
C LEU A 76 6.17 -4.15 -8.71
N VAL A 77 5.31 -3.14 -8.96
CA VAL A 77 4.14 -2.91 -8.11
C VAL A 77 3.12 -4.04 -8.22
N ILE A 78 2.91 -4.61 -9.40
CA ILE A 78 2.04 -5.79 -9.57
C ILE A 78 2.57 -6.96 -8.72
N ILE A 79 3.86 -7.28 -8.85
CA ILE A 79 4.51 -8.35 -8.07
C ILE A 79 4.39 -8.07 -6.57
N GLY A 80 4.69 -6.84 -6.13
CA GLY A 80 4.55 -6.43 -4.73
C GLY A 80 3.11 -6.55 -4.22
N SER A 81 2.13 -6.21 -5.06
CA SER A 81 0.71 -6.33 -4.72
C SER A 81 0.31 -7.79 -4.53
N PHE A 82 0.76 -8.70 -5.41
CA PHE A 82 0.51 -10.14 -5.27
C PHE A 82 1.22 -10.75 -4.06
N ALA A 83 2.46 -10.37 -3.79
CA ALA A 83 3.14 -10.77 -2.55
C ALA A 83 2.36 -10.32 -1.30
N GLY A 84 1.79 -9.11 -1.35
CA GLY A 84 0.86 -8.59 -0.35
C GLY A 84 -0.40 -9.46 -0.17
N LEU A 85 -0.95 -10.01 -1.25
CA LEU A 85 -2.13 -10.88 -1.21
C LEU A 85 -1.82 -12.24 -0.61
N VAL A 86 -0.68 -12.86 -0.93
CA VAL A 86 -0.29 -14.18 -0.38
C VAL A 86 -0.30 -14.16 1.15
N THR A 87 0.34 -13.15 1.74
CA THR A 87 0.38 -13.01 3.21
C THR A 87 -0.97 -12.65 3.83
N GLN A 88 -1.84 -11.96 3.10
CA GLN A 88 -3.20 -11.68 3.54
C GLN A 88 -4.04 -12.97 3.56
N ILE A 89 -3.90 -13.81 2.53
CA ILE A 89 -4.53 -15.13 2.46
C ILE A 89 -4.07 -15.99 3.63
N GLU A 90 -2.76 -16.02 3.91
CA GLU A 90 -2.21 -16.73 5.06
C GLU A 90 -2.83 -16.25 6.39
N THR A 91 -2.92 -14.94 6.58
CA THR A 91 -3.55 -14.34 7.78
C THR A 91 -5.01 -14.76 7.89
N LEU A 92 -5.73 -14.77 6.77
CA LEU A 92 -7.13 -15.18 6.73
C LEU A 92 -7.28 -16.66 7.07
N LEU A 93 -6.46 -17.54 6.49
CA LEU A 93 -6.46 -18.98 6.78
C LEU A 93 -6.25 -19.25 8.27
N ARG A 94 -5.35 -18.52 8.93
CA ARG A 94 -5.16 -18.60 10.39
C ARG A 94 -6.43 -18.20 11.16
N LEU A 95 -7.15 -17.16 10.73
CA LEU A 95 -8.45 -16.78 11.35
C LEU A 95 -9.54 -17.85 11.17
N PHE A 96 -9.39 -18.72 10.17
CA PHE A 96 -10.25 -19.89 9.94
C PHE A 96 -9.70 -21.19 10.54
N ASN A 97 -8.65 -21.13 11.38
CA ASN A 97 -7.96 -22.28 11.97
C ASN A 97 -7.38 -23.26 10.94
N MET A 98 -7.08 -22.79 9.72
CA MET A 98 -6.45 -23.57 8.66
C MET A 98 -4.94 -23.27 8.65
N ASN A 99 -4.16 -24.01 9.45
CA ASN A 99 -2.70 -23.87 9.49
C ASN A 99 -2.05 -24.68 8.36
N ILE A 100 -1.81 -24.04 7.21
CA ILE A 100 -1.27 -24.71 6.02
C ILE A 100 0.27 -24.62 5.94
N LEU A 101 0.90 -23.63 6.58
CA LEU A 101 2.34 -23.36 6.43
C LEU A 101 3.13 -23.58 7.74
N PRO A 102 4.12 -24.48 7.78
CA PRO A 102 4.82 -24.89 9.02
C PRO A 102 6.00 -23.99 9.44
N TYR A 103 6.13 -22.76 8.91
CA TYR A 103 7.34 -21.93 9.09
C TYR A 103 7.10 -20.59 9.82
N PRO A 104 6.78 -20.59 11.13
CA PRO A 104 6.43 -19.37 11.87
C PRO A 104 7.55 -18.31 11.89
N VAL A 105 8.83 -18.72 11.94
CA VAL A 105 9.95 -17.78 12.08
C VAL A 105 10.22 -16.98 10.80
N LEU A 106 10.24 -17.64 9.63
CA LEU A 106 10.44 -16.96 8.34
C LEU A 106 9.31 -15.97 8.05
N ILE A 107 8.09 -16.32 8.46
CA ILE A 107 6.90 -15.49 8.31
C ILE A 107 7.01 -14.17 9.11
N HIS A 108 7.67 -14.17 10.27
CA HIS A 108 7.88 -12.93 11.03
C HIS A 108 8.76 -11.92 10.29
N TYR A 109 9.88 -12.35 9.70
CA TYR A 109 10.74 -11.48 8.90
C TYR A 109 10.06 -11.00 7.62
N ILE A 110 9.36 -11.90 6.92
CA ILE A 110 8.60 -11.55 5.71
C ILE A 110 7.53 -10.51 6.04
N ASN A 111 6.83 -10.66 7.16
CA ASN A 111 5.78 -9.71 7.58
C ASN A 111 6.33 -8.32 7.90
N ALA A 112 7.55 -8.21 8.41
CA ALA A 112 8.21 -6.93 8.68
C ALA A 112 8.76 -6.26 7.42
N ILE A 113 9.39 -7.04 6.52
CA ILE A 113 10.07 -6.55 5.32
C ILE A 113 9.09 -6.23 4.18
N ARG A 114 8.00 -6.99 4.05
CA ARG A 114 7.04 -6.85 2.95
C ARG A 114 6.41 -5.45 2.82
N PRO A 115 5.89 -4.82 3.90
CA PRO A 115 5.34 -3.46 3.81
C PRO A 115 6.36 -2.45 3.25
N TRP A 116 7.63 -2.60 3.61
CA TRP A 116 8.72 -1.75 3.11
C TRP A 116 8.92 -1.90 1.59
N PHE A 117 9.03 -3.12 1.07
CA PHE A 117 9.13 -3.33 -0.37
C PHE A 117 7.91 -2.79 -1.12
N SER A 118 6.71 -2.96 -0.57
CA SER A 118 5.48 -2.45 -1.20
C SER A 118 5.52 -0.94 -1.39
N VAL A 119 5.92 -0.17 -0.36
CA VAL A 119 5.97 1.29 -0.48
C VAL A 119 7.11 1.76 -1.39
N VAL A 120 8.24 1.05 -1.39
CA VAL A 120 9.37 1.32 -2.30
C VAL A 120 8.97 1.10 -3.76
N PHE A 121 8.27 0.01 -4.07
CA PHE A 121 7.79 -0.25 -5.43
C PHE A 121 6.77 0.80 -5.87
N ILE A 122 5.84 1.19 -4.99
CA ILE A 122 4.86 2.25 -5.30
C ILE A 122 5.58 3.59 -5.52
N LEU A 123 6.60 3.92 -4.73
CA LEU A 123 7.43 5.11 -4.96
C LEU A 123 8.10 5.07 -6.33
N PHE A 124 8.73 3.93 -6.67
CA PHE A 124 9.38 3.77 -7.97
C PHE A 124 8.39 3.91 -9.14
N PHE A 125 7.17 3.38 -8.99
CA PHE A 125 6.08 3.57 -9.94
C PHE A 125 5.71 5.04 -10.12
N PHE A 126 5.43 5.77 -9.03
CA PHE A 126 5.04 7.19 -9.15
C PHE A 126 6.17 8.05 -9.69
N ALA A 127 7.43 7.77 -9.31
CA ALA A 127 8.60 8.46 -9.85
C ALA A 127 8.78 8.20 -11.35
N ALA A 128 8.60 6.96 -11.81
CA ALA A 128 8.66 6.61 -13.23
C ALA A 128 7.50 7.25 -14.01
N LEU A 129 6.29 7.21 -13.45
CA LEU A 129 5.10 7.82 -14.05
C LEU A 129 5.23 9.35 -14.16
N TYR A 130 5.78 10.00 -13.14
CA TYR A 130 6.00 11.44 -13.15
C TYR A 130 6.96 11.86 -14.28
N LYS A 131 8.06 11.11 -14.47
CA LYS A 131 9.01 11.35 -15.57
C LYS A 131 8.35 11.18 -16.94
N GLU A 132 7.51 10.16 -17.10
CA GLU A 132 6.81 9.91 -18.35
C GLU A 132 5.78 11.02 -18.67
N ILE A 133 5.04 11.49 -17.66
CA ILE A 133 4.10 12.60 -17.78
C ILE A 133 4.79 13.90 -18.19
N LEU A 134 5.99 14.14 -17.65
CA LEU A 134 6.80 15.31 -18.00
C LEU A 134 7.21 15.29 -19.49
N HIS A 135 7.51 14.10 -20.02
CA HIS A 135 7.95 13.94 -21.40
C HIS A 135 6.80 14.04 -22.42
N ARG A 136 5.59 13.62 -22.05
CA ARG A 136 4.40 13.58 -22.95
C ARG A 136 3.43 14.76 -22.78
N GLU A 137 3.83 15.84 -22.12
CA GLU A 137 3.00 17.04 -21.85
C GLU A 137 1.62 16.76 -21.25
N LEU A 138 1.49 15.69 -20.45
CA LEU A 138 0.24 15.31 -19.78
C LEU A 138 0.02 16.17 -18.52
N MET A 139 0.01 17.49 -18.69
CA MET A 139 0.08 18.51 -17.65
C MET A 139 -1.06 18.41 -16.61
N LYS A 140 -2.23 17.90 -17.01
CA LYS A 140 -3.39 17.74 -16.12
C LYS A 140 -3.15 16.76 -14.97
N LEU A 141 -2.29 15.74 -15.14
CA LEU A 141 -1.99 14.75 -14.10
C LEU A 141 -0.66 15.01 -13.36
N LYS A 142 0.11 15.99 -13.81
CA LYS A 142 1.46 16.30 -13.29
C LYS A 142 1.44 16.59 -11.79
N LYS A 143 0.57 17.50 -11.35
CA LYS A 143 0.47 17.90 -9.94
C LYS A 143 0.08 16.73 -9.05
N ALA A 144 -0.92 15.95 -9.47
CA ALA A 144 -1.40 14.80 -8.69
C ALA A 144 -0.34 13.69 -8.61
N THR A 145 0.38 13.42 -9.70
CA THR A 145 1.47 12.42 -9.71
C THR A 145 2.67 12.87 -8.89
N PHE A 146 3.02 14.16 -8.94
CA PHE A 146 4.05 14.74 -8.08
C PHE A 146 3.69 14.58 -6.61
N LEU A 147 2.45 14.93 -6.23
CA LEU A 147 1.97 14.78 -4.87
C LEU A 147 2.00 13.31 -4.43
N ALA A 148 1.53 12.39 -5.26
CA ALA A 148 1.60 10.95 -4.99
C ALA A 148 3.05 10.44 -4.83
N THR A 149 3.99 10.99 -5.59
CA THR A 149 5.43 10.70 -5.43
C THR A 149 5.92 11.17 -4.05
N MET A 150 5.58 12.40 -3.63
CA MET A 150 5.92 12.90 -2.30
C MET A 150 5.28 12.06 -1.19
N GLY A 151 3.99 11.71 -1.34
CA GLY A 151 3.28 10.84 -0.41
C GLY A 151 3.94 9.48 -0.27
N SER A 152 4.33 8.87 -1.39
CA SER A 152 5.11 7.62 -1.39
C SER A 152 6.48 7.75 -0.74
N SER A 153 7.18 8.87 -0.93
CA SER A 153 8.46 9.13 -0.27
C SER A 153 8.29 9.18 1.25
N VAL A 154 7.27 9.91 1.71
CA VAL A 154 6.93 10.00 3.14
C VAL A 154 6.60 8.62 3.72
N LEU A 155 5.74 7.85 3.05
CA LEU A 155 5.39 6.49 3.47
C LEU A 155 6.61 5.56 3.48
N THR A 156 7.53 5.72 2.53
CA THR A 156 8.79 4.95 2.49
C THR A 156 9.66 5.26 3.69
N LEU A 157 9.77 6.53 4.09
CA LEU A 157 10.50 6.92 5.31
C LEU A 157 9.84 6.31 6.56
N VAL A 158 8.52 6.40 6.69
CA VAL A 158 7.77 5.80 7.80
C VAL A 158 8.02 4.29 7.90
N GLN A 159 7.91 3.56 6.78
CA GLN A 159 8.15 2.11 6.77
C GLN A 159 9.63 1.76 7.01
N THR A 160 10.57 2.61 6.58
CA THR A 160 12.00 2.41 6.85
C THR A 160 12.27 2.53 8.34
N LEU A 161 11.71 3.55 9.01
CA LEU A 161 11.81 3.70 10.46
C LEU A 161 11.16 2.53 11.20
N ALA A 162 9.99 2.07 10.76
CA ALA A 162 9.33 0.90 11.34
C ALA A 162 10.18 -0.36 11.21
N LEU A 163 10.80 -0.58 10.05
CA LEU A 163 11.68 -1.72 9.80
C LEU A 163 12.96 -1.66 10.65
N LEU A 164 13.59 -0.49 10.75
CA LEU A 164 14.77 -0.28 11.61
C LEU A 164 14.44 -0.52 13.09
N ASN A 165 13.30 0.00 13.56
CA ASN A 165 12.85 -0.22 14.93
C ASN A 165 12.58 -1.71 15.21
N TYR A 166 12.02 -2.45 14.25
CA TYR A 166 11.81 -3.89 14.36
C TYR A 166 13.13 -4.66 14.54
N PHE A 167 14.13 -4.42 13.67
CA PHE A 167 15.42 -5.09 13.79
C PHE A 167 16.22 -4.66 15.03
N TYR A 168 16.11 -3.39 15.44
CA TYR A 168 16.71 -2.91 16.67
C TYR A 168 16.10 -3.61 17.89
N PHE A 169 14.77 -3.71 17.95
CA PHE A 169 14.07 -4.44 19.02
C PHE A 169 14.50 -5.91 19.08
N LEU A 170 14.59 -6.59 17.93
CA LEU A 170 15.06 -7.98 17.88
C LEU A 170 16.49 -8.15 18.42
N LYS A 171 17.39 -7.20 18.14
CA LYS A 171 18.80 -7.29 18.54
C LYS A 171 19.05 -6.90 19.99
N PHE A 172 18.33 -5.89 20.50
CA PHE A 172 18.64 -5.27 21.81
C PHE A 172 17.54 -5.49 22.86
N GLY A 173 16.43 -6.15 22.51
CA GLY A 173 15.31 -6.43 23.42
C GLY A 173 14.57 -5.19 23.92
N ARG A 174 14.88 -4.01 23.36
CA ARG A 174 14.29 -2.72 23.71
C ARG A 174 13.95 -1.97 22.43
N PRO A 175 12.77 -1.34 22.33
CA PRO A 175 12.46 -0.52 21.17
C PRO A 175 13.41 0.67 21.13
N LEU A 176 13.81 1.09 19.93
CA LEU A 176 14.63 2.28 19.73
C LEU A 176 13.94 3.54 20.30
N VAL A 177 12.60 3.50 20.32
CA VAL A 177 11.72 4.56 20.81
C VAL A 177 11.09 4.11 22.13
N ASN A 178 11.55 4.67 23.25
CA ASN A 178 10.97 4.39 24.56
C ASN A 178 10.79 5.71 25.33
N LYS A 179 9.51 6.06 25.61
CA LYS A 179 8.94 7.26 26.27
C LYS A 179 8.21 8.27 25.37
N GLU A 180 8.55 8.43 24.09
CA GLU A 180 7.85 9.33 23.15
C GLU A 180 6.81 8.62 22.25
N LEU A 181 6.39 7.41 22.65
CA LEU A 181 5.60 6.50 21.81
C LEU A 181 4.33 7.17 21.25
N PHE A 182 3.68 8.04 22.04
CA PHE A 182 2.47 8.75 21.63
C PHE A 182 2.74 9.80 20.54
N LEU A 183 3.80 10.59 20.66
CA LEU A 183 4.18 11.60 19.66
C LEU A 183 4.59 10.92 18.34
N PHE A 184 5.35 9.83 18.40
CA PHE A 184 5.71 9.04 17.23
C PHE A 184 4.50 8.38 16.56
N VAL A 185 3.52 7.91 17.34
CA VAL A 185 2.26 7.40 16.80
C VAL A 185 1.47 8.51 16.10
N ILE A 186 1.36 9.69 16.71
CA ILE A 186 0.70 10.85 16.09
C ILE A 186 1.39 11.25 14.79
N ILE A 187 2.72 11.40 14.81
CA ILE A 187 3.51 11.72 13.61
C ILE A 187 3.31 10.64 12.54
N GLY A 188 3.37 9.36 12.93
CA GLY A 188 3.12 8.24 12.03
C GLY A 188 1.74 8.30 11.38
N ILE A 189 0.69 8.62 12.14
CA ILE A 189 -0.68 8.80 11.63
C ILE A 189 -0.75 9.99 10.67
N LEU A 190 -0.17 11.14 11.02
CA LEU A 190 -0.18 12.34 10.17
C LEU A 190 0.55 12.08 8.84
N LEU A 191 1.73 11.48 8.90
CA LEU A 191 2.52 11.13 7.71
C LEU A 191 1.81 10.08 6.84
N SER A 192 1.17 9.09 7.47
CA SER A 192 0.37 8.08 6.76
C SER A 192 -0.89 8.68 6.13
N SER A 193 -1.54 9.63 6.82
CA SER A 193 -2.70 10.35 6.31
C SER A 193 -2.34 11.23 5.12
N PHE A 194 -1.20 11.94 5.19
CA PHE A 194 -0.67 12.68 4.06
C PHE A 194 -0.39 11.76 2.87
N GLY A 195 0.28 10.63 3.10
CA GLY A 195 0.55 9.63 2.05
C GLY A 195 -0.73 9.10 1.40
N PHE A 196 -1.72 8.75 2.22
CA PHE A 196 -3.04 8.32 1.75
C PHE A 196 -3.74 9.39 0.90
N LEU A 197 -3.82 10.63 1.39
CA LEU A 197 -4.47 11.73 0.68
C LEU A 197 -3.76 12.03 -0.65
N ALA A 198 -2.43 11.99 -0.66
CA ALA A 198 -1.63 12.18 -1.87
C ALA A 198 -1.93 11.12 -2.93
N HIS A 199 -1.99 9.84 -2.54
CA HIS A 199 -2.40 8.77 -3.45
C HIS A 199 -3.86 8.92 -3.89
N LEU A 200 -4.76 9.23 -2.96
CA LEU A 200 -6.19 9.36 -3.23
C LEU A 200 -6.44 10.45 -4.29
N LEU A 201 -5.77 11.59 -4.14
CA LEU A 201 -5.84 12.69 -5.10
C LEU A 201 -5.32 12.29 -6.48
N PHE A 202 -4.28 11.46 -6.56
CA PHE A 202 -3.85 10.87 -7.83
C PHE A 202 -4.95 10.00 -8.45
N PHE A 203 -5.50 9.04 -7.70
CA PHE A 203 -6.52 8.13 -8.23
C PHE A 203 -7.79 8.88 -8.65
N ILE A 204 -8.23 9.88 -7.88
CA ILE A 204 -9.37 10.73 -8.23
C ILE A 204 -9.08 11.52 -9.50
N SER A 205 -7.90 12.15 -9.60
CA SER A 205 -7.52 12.92 -10.80
C SER A 205 -7.42 12.03 -12.03
N PHE A 206 -6.93 10.80 -11.86
CA PHE A 206 -6.83 9.80 -12.91
C PHE A 206 -8.22 9.34 -13.37
N TYR A 207 -9.13 9.07 -12.44
CA TYR A 207 -10.51 8.67 -12.74
C TYR A 207 -11.27 9.72 -13.59
N HIS A 208 -11.16 10.99 -13.22
CA HIS A 208 -11.80 12.09 -13.97
C HIS A 208 -11.17 12.33 -15.34
N ARG A 209 -9.89 11.96 -15.50
CA ARG A 209 -9.22 12.05 -16.80
C ARG A 209 -9.75 10.98 -17.76
N GLU A 210 -9.95 9.75 -17.30
CA GLU A 210 -10.49 8.64 -18.09
C GLU A 210 -11.97 8.81 -18.50
N GLU A 211 -12.64 9.87 -18.01
CA GLU A 211 -13.99 10.25 -18.45
C GLU A 211 -14.00 11.15 -19.69
N LYS A 212 -12.88 11.82 -19.99
CA LYS A 212 -12.72 12.76 -21.12
C LYS A 212 -11.97 12.10 -22.26
#